data_AF-A0AAD7N2Z7-F1
#
_entry.id   AF-A0AAD7N2Z7-F1
#
_cell.length_a   1.000
_cell.length_b   1.000
_cell.length_c   1.000
_cell.angle_alpha   90.00
_cell.angle_beta   90.00
_cell.angle_gamma   90.00
#
_symmetry.space_group_name_H-M   'P 1'
#
loop_
_entity.id
_entity.type
_entity.pdbx_description
1 polymer ?
#
loop_
_entity_poly.entity_id
_entity_poly.type
_entity_poly.pdbx_seq_one_letter_code
_entity_poly.pdbx_strand_id
1 'polypeptide(L)'
;LQLTPSENLAWTLCYSGFECSRLIVPLDYTSPATGTAAIAVTRYPSNSSQSDYRGPVLLNPGGPGGSGVEYVVAAGPSIATILG
;
A
#
# COMPACT_ATOMS: atom_id res chain seq x y z
N LEU A 1 8.12 -9.01 -11.49
CA LEU A 1 7.16 -7.92 -11.76
C LEU A 1 7.91 -6.60 -11.67
N GLN A 2 7.97 -5.79 -12.72
CA GLN A 2 8.49 -4.42 -12.61
C GLN A 2 7.30 -3.48 -12.37
N LEU A 3 7.24 -2.86 -11.20
CA LEU A 3 6.25 -1.84 -10.88
C LEU A 3 6.86 -0.47 -11.15
N THR A 4 6.31 0.26 -12.12
CA THR A 4 6.72 1.64 -12.41
C THR A 4 6.12 2.56 -11.34
N PRO A 5 6.93 3.37 -10.63
CA PRO A 5 6.42 4.37 -9.69
C PRO A 5 5.57 5.43 -10.40
N SER A 6 4.53 5.93 -9.73
CA SER A 6 3.68 7.02 -10.23
C SER A 6 3.15 7.92 -9.10
N GLU A 7 2.71 9.12 -9.44
CA GLU A 7 2.10 10.08 -8.49
C GLU A 7 0.73 9.60 -7.99
N ASN A 8 0.03 8.80 -8.80
CA ASN A 8 -1.21 8.13 -8.43
C ASN A 8 -0.93 6.65 -8.16
N LEU A 9 -1.72 6.02 -7.29
CA LEU A 9 -1.61 4.59 -7.03
C LEU A 9 -2.17 3.79 -8.23
N ALA A 10 -1.26 3.30 -9.08
CA ALA A 10 -1.58 2.34 -10.14
C ALA A 10 -1.43 0.92 -9.58
N TRP A 11 -2.55 0.22 -9.41
CA TRP A 11 -2.58 -1.11 -8.81
C TRP A 11 -2.30 -2.20 -9.85
N THR A 12 -1.49 -3.17 -9.47
CA THR A 12 -1.26 -4.40 -10.24
C THR A 12 -1.36 -5.59 -9.32
N LEU A 13 -1.91 -6.69 -9.82
CA LEU A 13 -1.97 -7.94 -9.07
C LEU A 13 -0.56 -8.40 -8.68
N CYS A 14 -0.41 -8.77 -7.41
CA CYS A 14 0.83 -9.29 -6.85
C CYS A 14 0.49 -10.29 -5.74
N TYR A 15 1.41 -11.22 -5.45
CA TYR A 15 1.15 -12.32 -4.50
C TYR A 15 -0.20 -13.01 -4.81
N SER A 16 -0.75 -13.78 -3.85
CA SER A 16 -2.08 -14.38 -4.00
C SER A 16 -3.13 -13.52 -3.32
N GLY A 17 -3.98 -12.83 -4.09
CA GLY A 17 -5.08 -12.02 -3.57
C GLY A 17 -4.70 -10.61 -3.11
N PHE A 18 -3.52 -10.11 -3.50
CA PHE A 18 -3.07 -8.76 -3.16
C PHE A 18 -2.90 -7.90 -4.41
N GLU A 19 -2.85 -6.60 -4.17
CA GLU A 19 -2.52 -5.61 -5.17
C GLU A 19 -1.36 -4.75 -4.67
N CYS A 20 -0.41 -4.47 -5.56
CA CYS A 20 0.79 -3.70 -5.26
C CYS A 20 0.84 -2.45 -6.13
N SER A 21 1.48 -1.41 -5.59
CA SER A 21 1.76 -0.17 -6.30
C SER A 21 3.08 0.46 -5.79
N ARG A 22 3.55 1.48 -6.48
CA ARG A 22 4.68 2.32 -6.04
C ARG A 22 4.29 3.79 -6.16
N LEU A 23 4.23 4.48 -5.02
CA LEU A 23 3.87 5.89 -4.94
C LEU A 23 5.13 6.74 -4.98
N ILE A 24 5.17 7.70 -5.92
CA ILE A 24 6.20 8.73 -5.95
C ILE A 24 5.88 9.78 -4.88
N VAL A 25 6.88 10.11 -4.08
CA VAL A 25 6.84 11.22 -3.12
C VAL A 25 8.07 12.12 -3.28
N PRO A 26 7.98 13.42 -2.95
CA PRO A 26 9.16 14.27 -2.82
C PRO A 26 10.13 13.71 -1.78
N LEU A 27 11.43 13.74 -2.08
CA LEU A 27 12.46 13.40 -1.10
C LEU A 27 12.56 14.48 -0.01
N ASP A 28 12.37 15.74 -0.41
CA ASP A 28 12.24 16.90 0.47
C ASP A 28 10.94 17.63 0.14
N TYR A 29 10.01 17.65 1.09
CA TYR A 29 8.73 18.31 0.91
C TYR A 29 8.82 19.84 0.92
N THR A 30 9.89 20.43 1.46
CA THR A 30 10.13 21.88 1.45
C THR A 30 10.78 22.35 0.15
N SER A 31 11.48 21.44 -0.55
CA SER A 31 12.07 21.67 -1.86
C SER A 31 11.80 20.48 -2.79
N PRO A 32 10.57 20.37 -3.35
CA PRO A 32 10.16 19.18 -4.12
C PRO A 32 10.98 18.89 -5.38
N ALA A 33 11.69 19.89 -5.91
CA ALA A 33 12.56 19.74 -7.09
C ALA A 33 13.86 18.96 -6.78
N THR A 34 14.19 18.73 -5.51
CA THR A 34 15.44 18.09 -5.07
C THR A 34 15.53 16.62 -5.51
N GLY A 35 14.40 15.96 -5.68
CA GLY A 35 14.33 14.57 -6.09
C GLY A 35 13.12 13.87 -5.50
N THR A 36 12.95 12.59 -5.86
CA THR A 36 11.82 11.78 -5.44
C THR A 36 12.26 10.45 -4.85
N ALA A 37 11.40 9.88 -4.00
CA ALA A 37 11.48 8.52 -3.54
C ALA A 37 10.23 7.74 -3.99
N ALA A 38 10.36 6.42 -4.10
CA ALA A 38 9.24 5.54 -4.42
C ALA A 38 8.88 4.68 -3.20
N ILE A 39 7.70 4.92 -2.62
CA ILE A 39 7.15 4.13 -1.52
C ILE A 39 6.45 2.91 -2.10
N ALA A 40 6.89 1.71 -1.73
CA ALA A 40 6.18 0.48 -2.07
C ALA A 40 4.90 0.37 -1.22
N VAL A 41 3.78 0.09 -1.87
CA VAL A 41 2.47 -0.07 -1.23
C VAL A 41 1.87 -1.40 -1.62
N THR A 42 1.26 -2.10 -0.67
CA THR A 42 0.51 -3.34 -0.91
C THR A 42 -0.80 -3.26 -0.17
N ARG A 43 -1.86 -3.79 -0.77
CA ARG A 43 -3.18 -3.90 -0.15
C ARG A 43 -3.78 -5.28 -0.38
N TYR A 44 -4.54 -5.73 0.60
CA TYR A 44 -5.50 -6.82 0.46
C TYR A 44 -6.86 -6.16 0.14
N PRO A 45 -7.44 -6.35 -1.06
CA PRO A 45 -8.70 -5.72 -1.43
C PRO A 45 -9.84 -6.16 -0.49
N SER A 46 -10.73 -5.23 -0.14
CA SER A 46 -11.95 -5.57 0.60
C SER A 46 -12.86 -6.43 -0.28
N ASN A 47 -13.59 -7.35 0.35
CA ASN A 47 -14.67 -8.12 -0.28
C ASN A 47 -16.02 -7.38 -0.23
N SER A 48 -16.09 -6.22 0.45
CA SER A 48 -17.28 -5.40 0.54
C SER A 48 -17.69 -4.87 -0.84
N SER A 49 -19.01 -4.72 -1.03
CA SER A 49 -19.54 -4.08 -2.22
C SER A 49 -19.10 -2.61 -2.30
N GLN A 50 -19.13 -2.00 -3.48
CA GLN A 50 -18.74 -0.59 -3.64
C GLN A 50 -19.59 0.36 -2.78
N SER A 51 -20.86 0.03 -2.51
CA SER A 51 -21.76 0.83 -1.66
C SER A 51 -21.45 0.68 -0.17
N ASP A 52 -20.87 -0.44 0.24
CA ASP A 52 -20.53 -0.73 1.64
C ASP A 52 -19.08 -0.36 1.98
N TYR A 53 -18.23 -0.15 0.97
CA TYR A 53 -16.82 0.20 1.15
C TYR A 53 -16.64 1.56 1.84
N ARG A 54 -16.00 1.54 3.01
CA ARG A 54 -15.82 2.73 3.87
C ARG A 54 -14.45 3.39 3.76
N GLY A 55 -13.61 2.93 2.84
CA GLY A 55 -12.25 3.44 2.65
C GLY A 55 -11.16 2.51 3.18
N PRO A 56 -9.89 2.85 2.90
CA PRO A 56 -8.76 2.00 3.24
C PRO A 56 -8.38 2.09 4.72
N VAL A 57 -7.88 0.99 5.25
CA VAL A 57 -7.24 0.94 6.57
C VAL A 57 -5.73 0.90 6.35
N LEU A 58 -5.03 1.93 6.85
CA LEU A 58 -3.58 2.03 6.72
C LEU A 58 -2.89 1.37 7.92
N LEU A 59 -1.95 0.48 7.62
CA LEU A 59 -1.22 -0.30 8.62
C LEU A 59 0.25 0.09 8.61
N ASN A 60 0.83 0.23 9.80
CA ASN A 60 2.26 0.42 10.01
C ASN A 60 2.71 -0.53 11.12
N PRO A 61 3.56 -1.54 10.84
CA PRO A 61 4.00 -2.51 11.84
C PRO A 61 4.91 -1.93 12.93
N GLY A 62 5.43 -0.71 12.76
CA GLY A 62 6.41 -0.13 13.66
C GLY A 62 7.84 -0.62 13.38
N GLY A 63 8.64 -0.80 14.44
CA GLY A 63 10.09 -0.97 14.34
C GLY A 63 10.80 0.26 14.89
N PRO A 64 11.24 1.24 14.08
CA PRO A 64 11.16 1.40 12.62
C PRO A 64 12.09 0.47 11.82
N GLY A 65 11.95 0.45 10.49
CA GLY A 65 12.71 -0.41 9.57
C GLY A 65 12.02 -1.72 9.18
N GLY A 66 10.91 -2.05 9.84
CA GLY A 66 10.04 -3.16 9.44
C GLY A 66 9.28 -2.87 8.14
N SER A 67 9.11 -3.88 7.30
CA SER A 67 8.39 -3.74 6.03
C SER A 67 6.88 -3.76 6.23
N GLY A 68 6.21 -2.64 5.92
CA GLY A 68 4.74 -2.58 5.89
C GLY A 68 4.13 -3.51 4.84
N VAL A 69 4.83 -3.75 3.72
CA VAL A 69 4.40 -4.70 2.68
C VAL A 69 4.35 -6.12 3.23
N GLU A 70 5.43 -6.58 3.87
CA GLU A 70 5.48 -7.93 4.44
C GLU A 70 4.44 -8.10 5.53
N TYR A 71 4.25 -7.08 6.37
CA TYR A 71 3.22 -7.11 7.40
C TYR A 71 1.81 -7.25 6.82
N VAL A 72 1.46 -6.48 5.79
CA VAL A 72 0.15 -6.58 5.13
C VAL A 72 -0.03 -7.93 4.46
N VAL A 73 1.00 -8.47 3.80
CA VAL A 73 0.94 -9.80 3.17
C VAL A 73 0.70 -10.90 4.22
N ALA A 74 1.33 -10.79 5.39
CA ALA A 74 1.18 -11.77 6.47
C ALA A 74 -0.13 -11.63 7.26
N ALA A 75 -0.49 -10.41 7.67
CA ALA A 75 -1.58 -10.16 8.61
C ALA A 75 -2.88 -9.62 7.97
N GLY A 76 -2.80 -9.08 6.75
CA GLY A 76 -3.91 -8.42 6.05
C GLY A 76 -5.19 -9.26 5.97
N PRO A 77 -5.14 -10.54 5.55
CA PRO A 77 -6.33 -11.39 5.49
C PRO A 77 -7.00 -11.61 6.86
N SER A 78 -6.19 -11.71 7.92
CA SER A 78 -6.71 -11.85 9.29
C SER A 78 -7.37 -10.55 9.77
N ILE A 79 -6.75 -9.41 9.48
CA ILE A 79 -7.29 -8.08 9.80
C ILE A 79 -8.60 -7.82 9.04
N ALA A 80 -8.67 -8.18 7.76
CA ALA A 80 -9.88 -8.02 6.95
C ALA A 80 -11.06 -8.83 7.51
N THR A 81 -10.80 -10.00 8.11
CA THR A 81 -11.86 -10.80 8.75
C THR A 81 -12.48 -10.09 9.96
N ILE A 82 -11.71 -9.25 10.66
CA ILE A 82 -12.17 -8.50 11.83
C ILE A 82 -12.92 -7.23 11.42
N LEU A 83 -12.45 -6.56 10.37
CA LEU A 83 -12.95 -5.24 9.98
C LEU A 83 -14.09 -5.29 8.94
N GLY A 84 -14.21 -6.37 8.17
CA GLY A 84 -15.06 -6.45 6.97
C GLY A 84 -14.41 -5.80 5.75
#